data_AF-A0A2K2BU71-F1
#
_entry.id   AF-A0A2K2BU71-F1
#
_cell.length_a   1.000
_cell.length_b   1.000
_cell.length_c   1.000
_cell.angle_alpha   90.00
_cell.angle_beta   90.00
_cell.angle_gamma   90.00
#
_symmetry.space_group_name_H-M   'P 1'
#
loop_
_entity.id
_entity.type
_entity.pdbx_description
1 polymer ?
#
loop_
_entity_poly.entity_id
_entity_poly.type
_entity_poly.pdbx_seq_one_letter_code
_entity_poly.pdbx_strand_id
1 'polypeptide(L)'
;MVEIREGQKRIKEGQKEVRKKFKEIRKESKKLKDETDLISRQSAANQLRLDLMFQIVKARADNDSAKDAHLTRTLRELMAKGECEHKQAFHRGGDHQARTKYN
;
A
#
# COMPACT_ATOMS: atom_id res chain seq x y z
N MET A 1 -11.97 3.59 -53.34
CA MET A 1 -11.56 4.78 -52.55
C MET A 1 -12.43 5.01 -51.31
N VAL A 2 -13.76 4.86 -51.37
CA VAL A 2 -14.65 5.03 -50.19
C VAL A 2 -14.40 3.96 -49.13
N GLU A 3 -14.32 2.69 -49.51
CA GLU A 3 -14.08 1.57 -48.58
C GLU A 3 -12.76 1.69 -47.79
N ILE A 4 -11.70 2.21 -48.44
CA ILE A 4 -10.42 2.47 -47.79
C ILE A 4 -10.56 3.56 -46.72
N ARG A 5 -11.31 4.63 -47.00
CA ARG A 5 -11.57 5.72 -46.03
C ARG A 5 -12.39 5.23 -44.84
N GLU A 6 -13.39 4.39 -45.07
CA GLU A 6 -14.18 3.79 -44.00
C GLU A 6 -13.37 2.82 -43.14
N GLY A 7 -12.52 2.00 -43.77
CA GLY A 7 -11.56 1.14 -43.08
C GLY A 7 -10.62 1.93 -42.18
N GLN A 8 -10.04 3.03 -42.70
CA GLN A 8 -9.19 3.93 -41.91
C GLN A 8 -9.93 4.58 -40.73
N LYS A 9 -11.19 4.96 -40.92
CA LYS A 9 -12.04 5.51 -39.84
C LYS A 9 -12.24 4.47 -38.73
N ARG A 10 -12.61 3.23 -39.08
CA ARG A 10 -12.79 2.13 -38.12
C ARG A 10 -11.50 1.83 -37.35
N ILE A 11 -10.34 1.81 -38.04
CA ILE A 11 -9.03 1.62 -37.41
C ILE A 11 -8.76 2.74 -36.38
N LYS A 12 -8.99 4.00 -36.76
CA LYS A 12 -8.77 5.16 -35.88
C LYS A 12 -9.66 5.12 -34.63
N GLU A 13 -10.92 4.73 -34.79
CA GLU A 13 -11.87 4.57 -33.69
C GLU A 13 -11.46 3.42 -32.77
N GLY A 14 -11.11 2.26 -33.33
CA GLY A 14 -10.61 1.12 -32.56
C GLY A 14 -9.33 1.46 -31.78
N GLN A 15 -8.37 2.15 -32.40
CA GLN A 15 -7.16 2.61 -31.71
C GLN A 15 -7.47 3.59 -30.56
N LYS A 16 -8.45 4.48 -30.74
CA LYS A 16 -8.88 5.41 -29.68
C LYS A 16 -9.47 4.66 -28.50
N GLU A 17 -10.30 3.66 -28.76
CA GLU A 17 -10.90 2.82 -27.72
C GLU A 17 -9.85 2.00 -26.96
N VAL A 18 -8.96 1.32 -27.69
CA VAL A 18 -7.85 0.56 -27.10
C VAL A 18 -6.98 1.47 -26.22
N ARG A 19 -6.63 2.66 -26.72
CA ARG A 19 -5.85 3.63 -25.94
C ARG A 19 -6.57 4.10 -24.68
N LYS A 20 -7.90 4.23 -24.70
CA LYS A 20 -8.70 4.57 -23.52
C LYS A 20 -8.63 3.45 -22.48
N LYS A 21 -8.87 2.20 -22.90
CA LYS A 21 -8.79 1.02 -22.02
C LYS A 21 -7.40 0.87 -21.38
N PHE A 22 -6.33 1.02 -22.16
CA PHE A 22 -4.96 0.97 -21.63
C PHE A 22 -4.68 2.07 -20.59
N LYS A 23 -5.23 3.28 -20.76
CA LYS A 23 -5.09 4.35 -19.77
C LYS A 23 -5.79 3.98 -18.45
N GLU A 24 -6.97 3.37 -18.52
CA GLU A 24 -7.72 2.91 -17.34
C GLU A 24 -6.97 1.79 -16.63
N ILE A 25 -6.51 0.77 -17.36
CA ILE A 25 -5.68 -0.32 -16.82
C ILE A 25 -4.43 0.22 -16.13
N ARG A 26 -3.72 1.19 -16.76
CA ARG A 26 -2.52 1.78 -16.17
C ARG A 26 -2.80 2.54 -14.88
N LYS A 27 -3.94 3.24 -14.80
CA LYS A 27 -4.36 3.92 -13.57
C LYS A 27 -4.62 2.91 -12.46
N GLU A 28 -5.33 1.83 -12.77
CA GLU A 28 -5.67 0.81 -11.77
C GLU A 28 -4.44 0.02 -11.31
N SER A 29 -3.58 -0.37 -12.25
CA SER A 29 -2.31 -1.03 -11.93
C SER A 29 -1.42 -0.19 -11.02
N LYS A 30 -1.42 1.15 -11.19
CA LYS A 30 -0.70 2.03 -10.27
C LYS A 30 -1.28 1.99 -8.86
N LYS A 31 -2.61 2.07 -8.70
CA LYS A 31 -3.25 1.98 -7.38
C LYS A 31 -2.96 0.65 -6.71
N LEU A 32 -3.11 -0.46 -7.44
CA LEU A 32 -2.83 -1.80 -6.92
C LEU A 32 -1.37 -1.92 -6.44
N LYS A 33 -0.43 -1.33 -7.17
CA LYS A 33 0.97 -1.27 -6.75
C LYS A 33 1.13 -0.47 -5.45
N ASP A 34 0.56 0.73 -5.39
CA ASP A 34 0.66 1.60 -4.21
C ASP A 34 0.04 0.93 -2.96
N GLU A 35 -1.09 0.23 -3.11
CA GLU A 35 -1.74 -0.57 -2.06
C GLU A 35 -0.90 -1.78 -1.65
N THR A 36 -0.31 -2.50 -2.62
CA THR A 36 0.56 -3.65 -2.35
C THR A 36 1.82 -3.23 -1.59
N ASP A 37 2.42 -2.10 -1.97
CA ASP A 37 3.59 -1.53 -1.30
C ASP A 37 3.25 -1.15 0.15
N LEU A 38 2.06 -0.58 0.39
CA LEU A 38 1.57 -0.26 1.72
C LEU A 38 1.38 -1.52 2.58
N ILE A 39 0.69 -2.54 2.05
CA ILE A 39 0.49 -3.82 2.74
C ILE A 39 1.82 -4.48 3.04
N SER A 40 2.77 -4.48 2.09
CA SER A 40 4.10 -5.08 2.28
C SER A 40 4.86 -4.42 3.43
N ARG A 41 4.84 -3.10 3.52
CA ARG A 41 5.46 -2.36 4.64
C ARG A 41 4.80 -2.68 5.98
N GLN A 42 3.47 -2.73 6.01
CA GLN A 42 2.71 -3.07 7.22
C GLN A 42 3.00 -4.51 7.67
N SER A 43 3.05 -5.46 6.72
CA SER A 43 3.39 -6.86 6.99
C SER A 43 4.80 -7.00 7.56
N ALA A 44 5.79 -6.31 7.01
CA ALA A 44 7.16 -6.30 7.55
C ALA A 44 7.21 -5.73 8.97
N ALA A 45 6.49 -4.64 9.24
CA ALA A 45 6.39 -4.07 10.58
C ALA A 45 5.70 -5.03 11.57
N ASN A 46 4.66 -5.74 11.13
CA ASN A 46 3.97 -6.74 11.94
C ASN A 46 4.86 -7.96 12.23
N GLN A 47 5.65 -8.41 11.25
CA GLN A 47 6.61 -9.50 11.46
C GLN A 47 7.60 -9.13 12.57
N LEU A 48 8.18 -7.94 12.52
CA LEU A 48 9.09 -7.45 13.55
C LEU A 48 8.44 -7.38 14.95
N ARG A 49 7.16 -6.98 15.03
CA ARG A 49 6.39 -7.00 16.28
C ARG A 49 6.20 -8.42 16.82
N LEU A 50 5.82 -9.35 15.96
CA LEU A 50 5.63 -10.76 16.34
C LEU A 50 6.94 -11.37 16.82
N ASP A 51 8.05 -11.13 16.13
CA ASP A 51 9.37 -11.63 16.53
C ASP A 51 9.76 -11.11 17.92
N LEU A 52 9.53 -9.83 18.21
CA LEU A 52 9.73 -9.25 19.55
C LEU A 52 8.82 -9.91 20.59
N MET A 53 7.54 -10.13 20.27
CA MET A 53 6.59 -10.80 21.18
C MET A 53 7.05 -12.23 21.50
N PHE A 54 7.53 -12.99 20.53
CA PHE A 54 8.07 -14.33 20.77
C PHE A 54 9.33 -14.29 21.64
N GLN A 55 10.23 -13.33 21.43
CA GLN A 55 11.41 -13.17 22.27
C GLN A 55 11.06 -12.79 23.72
N ILE A 56 10.01 -12.00 23.92
CA ILE A 56 9.48 -11.67 25.25
C ILE A 56 8.97 -12.92 25.95
N VAL A 57 8.14 -13.72 25.28
CA VAL A 57 7.63 -14.99 25.84
C VAL A 57 8.79 -15.91 26.23
N LYS A 58 9.82 -15.99 25.38
CA LYS A 58 11.03 -16.76 25.69
C LYS A 58 11.78 -16.22 26.91
N ALA A 59 12.03 -14.91 26.98
CA ALA A 59 12.72 -14.30 28.13
C ALA A 59 11.97 -14.55 29.44
N ARG A 60 10.63 -14.52 29.40
CA ARG A 60 9.79 -14.87 30.56
C ARG A 60 9.92 -16.35 30.94
N ALA A 61 9.90 -17.25 29.97
CA ALA A 61 10.11 -18.68 30.22
C ALA A 61 11.49 -18.96 30.83
N ASP A 62 12.51 -18.21 30.41
CA ASP A 62 13.88 -18.31 30.92
C ASP A 62 14.09 -17.55 32.25
N ASN A 63 13.05 -16.92 32.81
CA ASN A 63 13.11 -16.02 33.98
C ASN A 63 14.13 -14.85 33.84
N ASP A 64 14.44 -14.44 32.62
CA ASP A 64 15.31 -13.30 32.32
C ASP A 64 14.52 -11.98 32.36
N SER A 65 14.37 -11.45 33.58
CA SER A 65 13.60 -10.23 33.84
C SER A 65 14.18 -8.97 33.18
N ALA A 66 15.51 -8.89 33.07
CA ALA A 66 16.19 -7.77 32.43
C ALA A 66 15.87 -7.72 30.92
N LYS A 67 15.94 -8.89 30.26
CA LYS A 67 15.62 -9.00 28.83
C LYS A 67 14.14 -8.82 28.54
N ASP A 68 13.23 -9.37 29.37
CA ASP A 68 11.80 -9.12 29.23
C ASP A 68 11.49 -7.61 29.32
N ALA A 69 12.02 -6.94 30.34
CA ALA A 69 11.80 -5.50 30.54
C ALA A 69 12.33 -4.67 29.36
N HIS A 70 13.49 -5.03 28.82
CA HIS A 70 14.07 -4.37 27.65
C HIS A 70 13.20 -4.57 26.40
N LEU A 71 12.90 -5.82 26.04
CA LEU A 71 12.13 -6.14 24.83
C LEU A 71 10.71 -5.58 24.89
N THR A 72 10.07 -5.63 26.07
CA THR A 72 8.74 -5.04 26.28
C THR A 72 8.74 -3.53 26.05
N ARG A 73 9.79 -2.83 26.50
CA ARG A 73 9.95 -1.39 26.24
C ARG A 73 10.17 -1.13 24.75
N THR A 74 11.04 -1.89 24.10
CA THR A 74 11.30 -1.79 22.66
C THR A 74 10.03 -1.99 21.83
N LEU A 75 9.21 -2.99 22.17
CA LEU A 75 7.94 -3.23 21.49
C LEU A 75 6.97 -2.04 21.67
N ARG A 76 6.90 -1.46 22.87
CA ARG A 76 6.06 -0.28 23.14
C ARG A 76 6.49 0.93 22.30
N GLU A 77 7.78 1.20 22.24
CA GLU A 77 8.33 2.30 21.41
C GLU A 77 8.06 2.08 19.93
N LEU A 78 8.16 0.84 19.45
CA LEU A 78 7.89 0.49 18.06
C LEU A 78 6.41 0.67 17.70
N MET A 79 5.49 0.28 18.58
CA MET A 79 4.06 0.48 18.39
C MET A 79 3.71 1.98 18.37
N ALA A 80 4.27 2.76 19.30
CA ALA A 80 4.04 4.21 19.35
C ALA A 80 4.50 4.93 18.07
N LYS A 81 5.62 4.50 17.47
CA LYS A 81 6.11 5.03 16.18
C LYS A 81 5.19 4.67 15.02
N GLY A 82 4.74 3.41 14.94
CA GLY A 82 3.88 2.93 13.85
C GLY A 82 2.47 3.54 13.84
N GLU A 83 1.91 3.87 15.01
CA GLU A 83 0.59 4.52 15.12
C GLU A 83 0.58 5.96 14.57
N CYS A 84 1.71 6.69 14.67
CA CYS A 84 1.85 8.02 14.09
C CYS A 84 1.87 7.99 12.56
N GLU A 85 2.50 6.98 11.96
CA GLU A 85 2.57 6.82 10.49
C GLU A 85 1.21 6.45 9.90
N HIS A 86 0.42 5.64 10.61
CA HIS A 86 -0.92 5.23 10.19
C HIS A 86 -1.89 6.43 10.13
N LYS A 87 -1.90 7.29 11.16
CA LYS A 87 -2.75 8.50 11.19
C LYS A 87 -2.43 9.47 10.04
N GLN A 88 -1.16 9.60 9.66
CA GLN A 88 -0.75 10.49 8.56
C GLN A 88 -1.09 9.94 7.16
N ALA A 89 -1.08 8.61 6.98
CA ALA A 89 -1.42 7.98 5.71
C ALA A 89 -2.93 8.07 5.38
N PHE A 90 -3.80 7.91 6.37
CA PHE A 90 -5.25 8.03 6.19
C PHE A 90 -5.69 9.45 5.80
N HIS A 91 -5.05 10.49 6.35
CA HIS A 91 -5.33 11.87 5.95
C HIS A 91 -4.93 12.15 4.49
N ARG A 92 -3.77 11.68 4.02
CA ARG A 92 -3.35 11.85 2.62
C ARG A 92 -4.21 11.06 1.62
N GLY A 93 -4.74 9.91 2.01
CA GLY A 93 -5.64 9.09 1.17
C GLY A 93 -7.01 9.73 0.92
N GLY A 94 -7.56 10.43 1.92
CA GLY A 94 -8.82 11.17 1.80
C GLY A 94 -8.72 12.40 0.89
N ASP A 95 -7.62 13.15 1.00
CA ASP A 95 -7.40 14.37 0.21
C ASP A 95 -7.23 14.08 -1.30
N HIS A 96 -6.68 12.91 -1.65
CA HIS A 96 -6.48 12.53 -3.04
C HIS A 96 -7.78 12.18 -3.77
N GLN A 97 -8.80 11.63 -3.07
CA GLN A 97 -10.12 11.37 -3.67
C GLN A 97 -10.95 12.65 -3.84
N ALA A 98 -10.81 13.63 -2.95
CA ALA A 98 -11.52 14.92 -3.06
C ALA A 98 -11.04 15.75 -4.26
N ARG A 99 -9.74 15.67 -4.60
CA ARG A 99 -9.14 16.49 -5.67
C ARG A 99 -9.45 16.01 -7.10
N THR A 100 -9.91 14.77 -7.26
CA THR A 100 -10.31 14.21 -8.57
C THR A 100 -11.78 14.40 -8.93
N LYS A 101 -12.61 14.99 -8.06
CA LYS A 101 -14.03 15.26 -8.33
C LYS A 101 -14.31 16.66 -8.91
N TYR A 102 -13.31 17.54 -8.97
CA TYR A 102 -13.44 18.92 -9.45
C TYR A 102 -12.37 19.27 -10.50
N ASN A 103 -12.21 18.43 -11.53
CA ASN A 103 -11.55 18.76 -12.80
C ASN A 103 -12.08 17.85 -13.92
#